data_AF-A0AAU6WVK8-F1
#
_entry.id   AF-A0AAU6WVK8-F1
#
_cell.length_a   1.000
_cell.length_b   1.000
_cell.length_c   1.000
_cell.angle_alpha   90.00
_cell.angle_beta   90.00
_cell.angle_gamma   90.00
#
_symmetry.space_group_name_H-M   'P 1'
#
loop_
_entity.id
_entity.type
_entity.pdbx_description
1 polymer ?
#
loop_
_entity_poly.entity_id
_entity_poly.type
_entity_poly.pdbx_seq_one_letter_code
_entity_poly.pdbx_strand_id
1 'polypeptide(L)'
;MTTDLAQQLADFCEKFKLKERTFESFDELYLKNCEDENFFNGYEKCELKPVFDGHRFNIRHSFLPPTVDTKISLYPENSLVPVGYYTLQVDFNGEIVDDFFVIEKEKYVESINMFSHFQYLNESLPVGYLRRNMPQYPYVSYLSLAGTLFMSKKFEASGRFVLRAYVNLEETGEAYFEKNFLKKSKKFLKMLKNYYIEKQLISPKLKADFERWGK
;
A
#
# COMPACT_ATOMS: atom_id res chain seq x y z
N MET A 1 34.92 20.60 32.34
CA MET A 1 33.51 20.17 32.39
C MET A 1 33.23 19.40 31.12
N THR A 2 33.04 18.10 31.21
CA THR A 2 32.53 17.29 30.11
C THR A 2 31.06 17.61 29.97
N THR A 3 30.71 18.50 29.05
CA THR A 3 29.30 18.70 28.64
C THR A 3 28.76 17.39 28.10
N ASP A 4 27.58 17.02 28.58
CA ASP A 4 26.84 15.86 28.10
C ASP A 4 26.57 15.99 26.60
N LEU A 5 26.88 14.95 25.84
CA LEU A 5 26.75 14.93 24.38
C LEU A 5 25.28 15.10 23.96
N ALA A 6 24.34 14.66 24.80
CA ALA A 6 22.92 14.89 24.61
C ALA A 6 22.56 16.38 24.73
N GLN A 7 23.15 17.10 25.68
CA GLN A 7 22.93 18.54 25.82
C GLN A 7 23.50 19.31 24.62
N GLN A 8 24.70 18.94 24.15
CA GLN A 8 25.28 19.56 22.94
C GLN A 8 24.42 19.33 21.70
N LEU A 9 23.82 18.13 21.55
CA LEU A 9 22.86 17.85 20.48
C LEU A 9 21.62 18.74 20.62
N ALA A 10 21.05 18.82 21.82
CA ALA A 10 19.85 19.62 22.07
C ALA A 10 20.10 21.10 21.74
N ASP A 11 21.18 21.69 22.25
CA ASP A 11 21.56 23.08 22.00
C ASP A 11 21.76 23.35 20.50
N PHE A 12 22.41 22.42 19.79
CA PHE A 12 22.59 22.49 18.35
C PHE A 12 21.25 22.47 17.60
N CYS A 13 20.38 21.52 17.95
CA CYS A 13 19.09 21.35 17.30
C CYS A 13 18.17 22.55 17.50
N GLU A 14 18.18 23.14 18.71
CA GLU A 14 17.44 24.36 19.03
C GLU A 14 18.00 25.58 18.28
N LYS A 15 19.33 25.75 18.28
CA LYS A 15 20.00 26.86 17.56
C LYS A 15 19.58 26.92 16.09
N PHE A 16 19.51 25.76 15.43
CA PHE A 16 19.17 25.66 14.01
C PHE A 16 17.70 25.35 13.74
N LYS A 17 16.86 25.30 14.79
CA LYS A 17 15.41 25.03 14.69
C LYS A 17 15.11 23.78 13.85
N LEU A 18 15.88 22.72 14.08
CA LEU A 18 15.87 21.56 13.17
C LEU A 18 14.53 20.85 13.17
N LYS A 19 13.81 20.83 14.29
CA LYS A 19 12.46 20.27 14.36
C LYS A 19 11.52 21.02 13.43
N GLU A 20 11.41 22.35 13.57
CA GLU A 20 10.55 23.17 12.74
C GLU A 20 10.91 23.04 11.25
N ARG A 21 12.20 23.18 10.91
CA ARG A 21 12.69 23.06 9.54
C ARG A 21 12.38 21.71 8.91
N THR A 22 12.41 20.63 9.70
CA THR A 22 12.08 19.28 9.22
C THR A 22 10.59 19.16 8.87
N PHE A 23 9.70 19.74 9.70
CA PHE A 23 8.27 19.76 9.38
C PHE A 23 7.97 20.64 8.16
N GLU A 24 8.61 21.81 8.06
CA GLU A 24 8.49 22.70 6.89
C GLU A 24 8.94 22.00 5.61
N SER A 25 10.11 21.35 5.64
CA SER A 25 10.65 20.61 4.48
C SER A 25 9.75 19.43 4.09
N PHE A 26 9.18 18.73 5.07
CA PHE A 26 8.21 17.66 4.83
C PHE A 26 6.92 18.20 4.18
N ASP A 27 6.40 19.34 4.64
CA ASP A 27 5.22 19.95 4.04
C ASP A 27 5.48 20.47 2.62
N GLU A 28 6.65 21.03 2.34
CA GLU A 28 7.08 21.38 0.98
C GLU A 28 7.16 20.15 0.07
N LEU A 29 7.77 19.07 0.56
CA LEU A 29 7.87 17.80 -0.15
C LEU A 29 6.47 17.24 -0.46
N TYR A 30 5.53 17.34 0.48
CA TYR A 30 4.14 16.97 0.21
C TYR A 30 3.50 17.84 -0.87
N LEU A 31 3.61 19.17 -0.77
CA LEU A 31 2.99 20.09 -1.73
C LEU A 31 3.52 19.88 -3.15
N LYS A 32 4.80 19.54 -3.30
CA LYS A 32 5.41 19.21 -4.59
C LYS A 32 4.89 17.92 -5.22
N ASN A 33 4.37 16.99 -4.41
CA ASN A 33 3.97 15.65 -4.85
C ASN A 33 2.49 15.33 -4.60
N CYS A 34 1.68 16.33 -4.21
CA CYS A 34 0.29 16.09 -3.78
C CYS A 34 -0.63 15.60 -4.90
N GLU A 35 -0.26 15.80 -6.16
CA GLU A 35 -0.99 15.31 -7.33
C GLU A 35 -0.67 13.84 -7.67
N ASP A 36 0.42 13.27 -7.12
CA ASP A 36 0.74 11.85 -7.32
C ASP A 36 -0.04 10.99 -6.33
N GLU A 37 -1.12 10.35 -6.85
CA GLU A 37 -1.95 9.40 -6.10
C GLU A 37 -1.16 8.24 -5.45
N ASN A 38 0.06 7.95 -5.94
CA ASN A 38 0.90 6.87 -5.43
C ASN A 38 1.98 7.34 -4.44
N PHE A 39 2.12 8.64 -4.19
CA PHE A 39 3.20 9.20 -3.37
C PHE A 39 3.28 8.57 -1.97
N PHE A 40 2.13 8.36 -1.33
CA PHE A 40 2.04 7.71 -0.02
C PHE A 40 1.67 6.22 -0.08
N ASN A 41 1.94 5.53 -1.20
CA ASN A 41 1.61 4.10 -1.37
C ASN A 41 0.15 3.74 -0.98
N GLY A 42 -0.80 4.60 -1.37
CA GLY A 42 -2.24 4.37 -1.19
C GLY A 42 -2.82 4.89 0.13
N TYR A 43 -2.03 5.52 1.00
CA TYR A 43 -2.56 6.33 2.10
C TYR A 43 -2.91 7.74 1.60
N GLU A 44 -3.96 8.34 2.14
CA GLU A 44 -4.19 9.78 2.00
C GLU A 44 -3.42 10.55 3.07
N LYS A 45 -3.00 11.80 2.80
CA LYS A 45 -2.28 12.62 3.80
C LYS A 45 -3.08 12.76 5.11
N CYS A 46 -4.40 12.92 5.01
CA CYS A 46 -5.28 13.06 6.17
C CYS A 46 -5.30 11.81 7.06
N GLU A 47 -4.91 10.64 6.54
CA GLU A 47 -4.84 9.39 7.29
C GLU A 47 -3.50 9.19 8.00
N LEU A 48 -2.49 10.01 7.66
CA LEU A 48 -1.14 9.92 8.19
C LEU A 48 -0.86 11.09 9.12
N LYS A 49 -0.54 10.76 10.37
CA LYS A 49 -0.09 11.72 11.37
C LYS A 49 1.44 11.77 11.39
N PRO A 50 2.06 12.90 11.00
CA PRO A 50 3.48 13.09 11.19
C PRO A 50 3.79 13.32 12.67
N VAL A 51 4.72 12.54 13.21
CA VAL A 51 5.16 12.61 14.61
C VAL A 51 6.66 12.78 14.64
N PHE A 52 7.12 13.70 15.47
CA PHE A 52 8.55 13.92 15.68
C PHE A 52 9.17 12.73 16.42
N ASP A 53 10.17 12.10 15.80
CA ASP A 53 10.83 10.88 16.30
C ASP A 53 12.16 11.16 17.01
N GLY A 54 12.70 12.37 16.85
CA GLY A 54 13.94 12.79 17.51
C GLY A 54 15.04 13.21 16.57
N HIS A 55 16.18 13.52 17.19
CA HIS A 55 17.44 13.86 16.54
C HIS A 55 18.46 12.75 16.74
N ARG A 56 19.35 12.54 15.78
CA ARG A 56 20.43 11.56 15.88
C ARG A 56 21.71 12.12 15.28
N PHE A 57 22.80 12.02 16.03
CA PHE A 57 24.13 12.18 15.46
C PHE A 57 24.46 11.00 14.56
N ASN A 58 24.87 11.31 13.34
CA ASN A 58 25.21 10.34 12.33
C ASN A 58 26.67 10.50 11.95
N ILE A 59 27.51 9.64 12.52
CA ILE A 59 28.94 9.54 12.19
C ILE A 59 29.06 8.29 11.31
N ARG A 60 28.86 8.46 10.00
CA ARG A 60 29.12 7.39 9.04
C ARG A 60 30.63 7.29 8.80
N HIS A 61 31.06 6.22 8.12
CA HIS A 61 32.45 5.90 7.81
C HIS A 61 33.36 7.13 7.55
N SER A 62 34.65 6.99 7.87
CA SER A 62 35.70 8.02 7.92
C SER A 62 35.88 8.97 6.72
N PHE A 63 35.12 8.80 5.64
CA PHE A 63 35.18 9.62 4.43
C PHE A 63 34.02 10.60 4.27
N LEU A 64 32.94 10.47 5.05
CA LEU A 64 31.81 11.39 5.02
C LEU A 64 31.83 12.33 6.23
N PRO A 65 31.53 13.63 6.04
CA PRO A 65 31.34 14.54 7.16
C PRO A 65 30.20 14.02 8.07
N PRO A 66 30.37 14.12 9.39
CA PRO A 66 29.31 13.79 10.32
C PRO A 66 28.12 14.76 10.18
N THR A 67 26.92 14.24 10.38
CA THR A 67 25.65 14.95 10.20
C THR A 67 24.73 14.79 11.41
N VAL A 68 23.70 15.63 11.48
CA VAL A 68 22.59 15.49 12.41
C VAL A 68 21.33 15.17 11.61
N ASP A 69 20.76 14.00 11.88
CA ASP A 69 19.52 13.54 11.28
C ASP A 69 18.35 13.98 12.17
N THR A 70 17.34 14.61 11.60
CA THR A 70 16.06 14.89 12.27
C THR A 70 14.95 14.10 11.60
N LYS A 71 14.23 13.28 12.37
CA LYS A 71 13.27 12.32 11.85
C LYS A 71 11.83 12.67 12.22
N ILE A 72 10.94 12.55 11.24
CA ILE A 72 9.49 12.51 11.40
C ILE A 72 9.03 11.13 10.97
N SER A 73 8.26 10.42 11.82
CA SER A 73 7.60 9.18 11.43
C SER A 73 6.11 9.39 11.15
N LEU A 74 5.59 8.59 10.22
CA LEU A 74 4.22 8.70 9.72
C LEU A 74 3.38 7.56 10.29
N TYR A 75 2.39 7.92 11.10
CA TYR A 75 1.52 6.97 11.78
C TYR A 75 0.10 7.02 11.20
N PRO A 76 -0.47 5.86 10.83
CA PRO A 76 -1.90 5.75 10.60
C PRO A 76 -2.70 6.06 11.86
N GLU A 77 -3.89 6.61 11.72
CA GLU A 77 -4.76 7.08 12.81
C GLU A 77 -5.00 6.05 13.94
N ASN A 78 -4.92 4.74 13.64
CA ASN A 78 -5.14 3.64 14.59
C ASN A 78 -3.96 2.66 14.72
N SER A 79 -2.72 3.11 14.47
CA SER A 79 -1.53 2.26 14.54
C SER A 79 -0.45 2.84 15.42
N LEU A 80 0.16 2.00 16.27
CA LEU A 80 1.37 2.33 17.03
C LEU A 80 2.66 2.05 16.25
N VAL A 81 2.54 1.53 15.03
CA VAL A 81 3.67 1.24 14.15
C VAL A 81 3.63 2.23 12.99
N PRO A 82 4.73 2.96 12.72
CA PRO A 82 4.77 3.86 11.59
C PRO A 82 4.75 3.07 10.27
N VAL A 83 4.24 3.70 9.22
CA VAL A 83 4.23 3.15 7.86
C VAL A 83 5.35 3.72 7.00
N GLY A 84 6.03 4.74 7.51
CA GLY A 84 7.13 5.41 6.84
C GLY A 84 7.72 6.53 7.68
N TYR A 85 8.65 7.25 7.09
CA TYR A 85 9.32 8.37 7.72
C TYR A 85 9.88 9.36 6.71
N TYR A 86 10.12 10.57 7.20
CA TYR A 86 10.91 11.60 6.57
C TYR A 86 12.12 11.90 7.46
N THR A 87 13.29 12.04 6.87
CA THR A 87 14.53 12.40 7.58
C THR A 87 15.19 13.57 6.87
N LEU A 88 15.44 14.66 7.59
CA LEU A 88 16.26 15.78 7.14
C LEU A 88 17.66 15.65 7.72
N GLN A 89 18.69 15.67 6.87
CA GLN A 89 20.09 15.66 7.28
C GLN A 89 20.69 17.04 7.17
N VAL A 90 21.34 17.49 8.25
CA VAL A 90 22.10 18.73 8.27
C VAL A 90 23.54 18.50 8.68
N ASP A 91 24.44 19.33 8.15
CA ASP A 91 25.82 19.37 8.60
C ASP A 91 25.95 20.16 9.93
N PHE A 92 27.16 20.26 10.46
CA PHE A 92 27.45 21.02 11.68
C PHE A 92 27.41 22.55 11.52
N ASN A 93 27.22 23.06 10.30
CA ASN A 93 26.94 24.47 10.04
C ASN A 93 25.43 24.75 9.98
N GLY A 94 24.59 23.70 10.06
CA GLY A 94 23.15 23.79 9.93
C GLY A 94 22.64 23.86 8.48
N GLU A 95 23.51 23.59 7.51
CA GLU A 95 23.17 23.49 6.10
C GLU A 95 22.55 22.12 5.81
N ILE A 96 21.52 22.08 4.96
CA ILE A 96 20.87 20.83 4.56
C ILE A 96 21.81 20.10 3.62
N VAL A 97 22.14 18.86 3.96
CA VAL A 97 22.98 17.97 3.16
C VAL A 97 22.12 17.12 2.26
N ASP A 98 21.05 16.54 2.81
CA ASP A 98 20.14 15.65 2.09
C ASP A 98 18.80 15.51 2.84
N ASP A 99 17.79 14.99 2.16
CA ASP A 99 16.54 14.57 2.75
C ASP A 99 15.99 13.27 2.15
N PHE A 100 15.31 12.48 2.99
CA PHE A 100 14.80 11.17 2.59
C PHE A 100 13.36 11.02 3.00
N PHE A 101 12.53 10.61 2.06
CA PHE A 101 11.16 10.20 2.31
C PHE A 101 10.99 8.72 1.95
N VAL A 102 10.48 7.93 2.89
CA VAL A 102 10.32 6.48 2.72
C VAL A 102 8.96 6.05 3.28
N ILE A 103 8.19 5.32 2.47
CA ILE A 103 7.01 4.57 2.92
C ILE A 103 7.34 3.08 2.83
N GLU A 104 7.48 2.45 3.99
CA GLU A 104 7.88 1.06 4.14
C GLU A 104 6.72 0.08 3.99
N LYS A 105 5.49 0.53 4.29
CA LYS A 105 4.29 -0.31 4.27
C LYS A 105 3.26 0.23 3.29
N GLU A 106 2.69 -0.69 2.53
CA GLU A 106 1.58 -0.38 1.63
C GLU A 106 0.23 -0.65 2.32
N LYS A 107 -0.74 0.27 2.15
CA LYS A 107 -2.02 0.22 2.87
C LYS A 107 -2.86 -1.03 2.62
N TYR A 108 -2.85 -1.56 1.39
CA TYR A 108 -3.81 -2.58 0.96
C TYR A 108 -3.17 -3.92 0.56
N VAL A 109 -1.99 -3.93 -0.04
CA VAL A 109 -1.43 -5.13 -0.69
C VAL A 109 -0.89 -6.16 0.32
N GLU A 110 -0.32 -5.73 1.44
CA GLU A 110 0.27 -6.65 2.43
C GLU A 110 -0.77 -7.49 3.17
N SER A 111 -2.02 -7.04 3.24
CA SER A 111 -3.06 -7.67 4.08
C SER A 111 -3.64 -8.98 3.53
N ILE A 112 -3.50 -9.27 2.22
CA ILE A 112 -4.13 -10.45 1.59
C ILE A 112 -3.14 -11.48 1.06
N ASN A 113 -1.84 -11.18 0.92
CA ASN A 113 -0.88 -12.08 0.24
C ASN A 113 -1.48 -12.66 -1.05
N MET A 114 -1.85 -11.77 -1.96
CA MET A 114 -2.57 -12.11 -3.19
C MET A 114 -1.83 -13.12 -4.08
N PHE A 115 -0.50 -13.11 -4.05
CA PHE A 115 0.35 -14.07 -4.74
C PHE A 115 0.03 -15.51 -4.31
N SER A 116 -0.05 -15.77 -3.01
CA SER A 116 -0.39 -17.11 -2.48
C SER A 116 -1.78 -17.58 -2.94
N HIS A 117 -2.75 -16.67 -3.00
CA HIS A 117 -4.09 -16.97 -3.46
C HIS A 117 -4.15 -17.30 -4.95
N PHE A 118 -3.37 -16.58 -5.77
CA PHE A 118 -3.22 -16.89 -7.19
C PHE A 118 -2.57 -18.25 -7.42
N GLN A 119 -1.49 -18.53 -6.72
CA GLN A 119 -0.80 -19.83 -6.81
C GLN A 119 -1.77 -20.96 -6.45
N TYR A 120 -2.47 -20.83 -5.32
CA TYR A 120 -3.44 -21.84 -4.87
C TYR A 120 -4.58 -22.06 -5.87
N LEU A 121 -5.10 -21.00 -6.49
CA LEU A 121 -6.12 -21.09 -7.54
C LEU A 121 -5.58 -21.81 -8.78
N ASN A 122 -4.44 -21.37 -9.29
CA ASN A 122 -3.85 -21.84 -10.53
C ASN A 122 -3.36 -23.30 -10.47
N GLU A 123 -2.97 -23.81 -9.30
CA GLU A 123 -2.66 -25.24 -9.10
C GLU A 123 -3.80 -26.18 -9.51
N SER A 124 -5.04 -25.69 -9.46
CA SER A 124 -6.22 -26.48 -9.84
C SER A 124 -6.78 -26.12 -11.21
N LEU A 125 -6.18 -25.17 -11.93
CA LEU A 125 -6.70 -24.67 -13.20
C LEU A 125 -6.51 -25.71 -14.31
N PRO A 126 -7.59 -26.23 -14.91
CA PRO A 126 -7.47 -27.11 -16.05
C PRO A 126 -6.92 -26.34 -17.25
N VAL A 127 -5.81 -26.81 -17.84
CA VAL A 127 -5.16 -26.16 -18.99
C VAL A 127 -6.12 -25.97 -20.16
N GLY A 128 -7.09 -26.88 -20.32
CA GLY A 128 -8.13 -26.78 -21.34
C GLY A 128 -8.96 -25.49 -21.25
N TYR A 129 -9.15 -24.92 -20.06
CA TYR A 129 -9.96 -23.72 -19.86
C TYR A 129 -9.29 -22.45 -20.41
N LEU A 130 -7.99 -22.51 -20.72
CA LEU A 130 -7.26 -21.39 -21.34
C LEU A 130 -7.52 -21.27 -22.85
N ARG A 131 -8.27 -22.19 -23.45
CA ARG A 131 -8.64 -22.14 -24.88
C ARG A 131 -9.85 -21.23 -25.08
N ARG A 132 -9.71 -20.23 -25.95
CA ARG A 132 -10.72 -19.19 -26.21
C ARG A 132 -12.11 -19.70 -26.58
N ASN A 133 -12.19 -20.88 -27.20
CA ASN A 133 -13.44 -21.50 -27.66
C ASN A 133 -14.15 -22.33 -26.58
N MET A 134 -13.61 -22.38 -25.35
CA MET A 134 -14.20 -23.12 -24.25
C MET A 134 -15.13 -22.22 -23.44
N PRO A 135 -16.29 -22.72 -22.96
CA PRO A 135 -17.24 -21.92 -22.19
C PRO A 135 -16.67 -21.41 -20.86
N GLN A 136 -15.63 -22.05 -20.32
CA GLN A 136 -14.96 -21.64 -19.08
C GLN A 136 -13.95 -20.49 -19.28
N TYR A 137 -13.53 -20.23 -20.51
CA TYR A 137 -12.48 -19.25 -20.80
C TYR A 137 -12.81 -17.82 -20.31
N PRO A 138 -14.04 -17.29 -20.51
CA PRO A 138 -14.41 -15.99 -19.95
C PRO A 138 -14.26 -15.94 -18.43
N TYR A 139 -14.76 -16.94 -17.71
CA TYR A 139 -14.65 -17.03 -16.25
C TYR A 139 -13.19 -17.01 -15.79
N VAL A 140 -12.33 -17.83 -16.40
CA VAL A 140 -10.88 -17.86 -16.08
C VAL A 140 -10.21 -16.51 -16.37
N SER A 141 -10.57 -15.88 -17.49
CA SER A 141 -10.06 -14.56 -17.85
C SER A 141 -10.48 -13.48 -16.84
N TYR A 142 -11.72 -13.53 -16.36
CA TYR A 142 -12.21 -12.62 -15.33
C TYR A 142 -11.52 -12.81 -13.98
N LEU A 143 -11.26 -14.05 -13.56
CA LEU A 143 -10.47 -14.32 -12.35
C LEU A 143 -9.06 -13.74 -12.45
N SER A 144 -8.39 -13.95 -13.59
CA SER A 144 -7.05 -13.44 -13.83
C SER A 144 -7.03 -11.91 -13.80
N LEU A 145 -7.92 -11.26 -14.55
CA LEU A 145 -8.01 -9.80 -14.61
C LEU A 145 -8.41 -9.19 -13.27
N ALA A 146 -9.32 -9.81 -12.52
CA ALA A 146 -9.67 -9.36 -11.18
C ALA A 146 -8.42 -9.27 -10.31
N GLY A 147 -7.64 -10.35 -10.21
CA GLY A 147 -6.47 -10.31 -9.35
C GLY A 147 -5.31 -9.46 -9.90
N THR A 148 -5.10 -9.38 -11.21
CA THR A 148 -4.11 -8.46 -11.79
C THR A 148 -4.46 -7.01 -11.46
N LEU A 149 -5.71 -6.61 -11.67
CA LEU A 149 -6.16 -5.25 -11.36
C LEU A 149 -6.13 -4.94 -9.87
N PHE A 150 -6.35 -5.95 -9.01
CA PHE A 150 -6.13 -5.82 -7.57
C PHE A 150 -4.68 -5.45 -7.25
N MET A 151 -3.72 -6.20 -7.82
CA MET A 151 -2.29 -5.93 -7.64
C MET A 151 -1.88 -4.57 -8.18
N SER A 152 -2.56 -4.07 -9.21
CA SER A 152 -2.34 -2.73 -9.76
C SER A 152 -3.16 -1.62 -9.07
N LYS A 153 -3.78 -1.90 -7.91
CA LYS A 153 -4.60 -0.95 -7.14
C LYS A 153 -5.81 -0.38 -7.89
N LYS A 154 -6.22 -1.00 -9.00
CA LYS A 154 -7.42 -0.61 -9.76
C LYS A 154 -8.64 -1.32 -9.19
N PHE A 155 -8.96 -1.04 -7.92
CA PHE A 155 -9.96 -1.79 -7.13
C PHE A 155 -11.37 -1.76 -7.73
N GLU A 156 -11.86 -0.60 -8.18
CA GLU A 156 -13.16 -0.49 -8.85
C GLU A 156 -13.23 -1.37 -10.11
N ALA A 157 -12.18 -1.34 -10.94
CA ALA A 157 -12.12 -2.18 -12.14
C ALA A 157 -12.01 -3.67 -11.79
N SER A 158 -11.19 -4.01 -10.79
CA SER A 158 -11.09 -5.37 -10.29
C SER A 158 -12.42 -5.89 -9.76
N GLY A 159 -13.14 -5.11 -8.95
CA GLY A 159 -14.45 -5.45 -8.43
C GLY A 159 -15.47 -5.71 -9.56
N ARG A 160 -15.42 -4.95 -10.66
CA ARG A 160 -16.25 -5.23 -11.84
C ARG A 160 -15.93 -6.58 -12.47
N PHE A 161 -14.67 -7.00 -12.49
CA PHE A 161 -14.29 -8.33 -12.98
C PHE A 161 -14.69 -9.45 -12.01
N VAL A 162 -14.63 -9.22 -10.70
CA VAL A 162 -15.19 -10.15 -9.71
C VAL A 162 -16.69 -10.34 -9.95
N LEU A 163 -17.44 -9.25 -10.15
CA LEU A 163 -18.87 -9.31 -10.47
C LEU A 163 -19.14 -10.06 -11.78
N ARG A 164 -18.39 -9.76 -12.84
CA ARG A 164 -18.49 -10.46 -14.13
C ARG A 164 -18.21 -11.96 -14.00
N ALA A 165 -17.28 -12.35 -13.13
CA ALA A 165 -17.01 -13.76 -12.86
C ALA A 165 -18.22 -14.44 -12.20
N TYR A 166 -18.88 -13.80 -11.22
CA TYR A 166 -20.11 -14.33 -10.63
C TYR A 166 -21.23 -14.49 -11.67
N VAL A 167 -21.53 -13.42 -12.43
CA VAL A 167 -22.58 -13.45 -13.46
C VAL A 167 -22.29 -14.51 -14.52
N ASN A 168 -21.05 -14.58 -15.02
CA ASN A 168 -20.70 -15.56 -16.04
C ASN A 168 -20.76 -17.00 -15.52
N LEU A 169 -20.45 -17.23 -14.25
CA LEU A 169 -20.59 -18.55 -13.64
C LEU A 169 -22.06 -18.98 -13.56
N GLU A 170 -22.96 -18.06 -13.21
CA GLU A 170 -24.40 -18.28 -13.19
C GLU A 170 -24.93 -18.60 -14.62
N GLU A 171 -24.54 -17.81 -15.61
CA GLU A 171 -24.94 -17.99 -17.02
C GLU A 171 -24.39 -19.29 -17.64
N THR A 172 -23.13 -19.61 -17.37
CA THR A 172 -22.48 -20.81 -17.93
C THR A 172 -22.96 -22.08 -17.23
N GLY A 173 -23.19 -22.00 -15.92
CA GLY A 173 -23.56 -23.13 -15.08
C GLY A 173 -22.35 -23.87 -14.50
N GLU A 174 -22.44 -24.18 -13.21
CA GLU A 174 -21.35 -24.83 -12.45
C GLU A 174 -20.96 -26.22 -12.99
N ALA A 175 -21.87 -26.91 -13.67
CA ALA A 175 -21.64 -28.24 -14.21
C ALA A 175 -20.51 -28.30 -15.26
N TYR A 176 -20.18 -27.16 -15.88
CA TYR A 176 -19.09 -27.06 -16.84
C TYR A 176 -17.71 -26.97 -16.17
N PHE A 177 -17.64 -26.82 -14.85
CA PHE A 177 -16.38 -26.58 -14.15
C PHE A 177 -15.96 -27.78 -13.30
N GLU A 178 -14.66 -28.06 -13.29
CA GLU A 178 -14.09 -29.02 -12.36
C GLU A 178 -14.31 -28.58 -10.92
N LYS A 179 -14.82 -29.50 -10.08
CA LYS A 179 -15.26 -29.20 -8.70
C LYS A 179 -14.16 -28.54 -7.85
N ASN A 180 -12.92 -29.00 -7.97
CA ASN A 180 -11.81 -28.46 -7.19
C ASN A 180 -11.49 -27.01 -7.60
N PHE A 181 -11.34 -26.77 -8.90
CA PHE A 181 -11.13 -25.44 -9.46
C PHE A 181 -12.27 -24.47 -9.10
N LEU A 182 -13.51 -24.93 -9.25
CA LEU A 182 -14.70 -24.13 -8.94
C LEU A 182 -14.73 -23.72 -7.46
N LYS A 183 -14.44 -24.66 -6.56
CA LYS A 183 -14.38 -24.37 -5.12
C LYS A 183 -13.31 -23.32 -4.80
N LYS A 184 -12.10 -23.46 -5.36
CA LYS A 184 -11.01 -22.50 -5.13
C LYS A 184 -11.30 -21.12 -5.72
N SER A 185 -11.83 -21.06 -6.94
CA SER A 185 -12.19 -19.80 -7.61
C SER A 185 -13.30 -19.04 -6.89
N LYS A 186 -14.36 -19.73 -6.42
CA LYS A 186 -15.40 -19.10 -5.59
C LYS A 186 -14.83 -18.51 -4.29
N LYS A 187 -13.92 -19.23 -3.62
CA LYS A 187 -13.25 -18.74 -2.41
C LYS A 187 -12.44 -17.48 -2.70
N PHE A 188 -11.72 -17.46 -3.82
CA PHE A 188 -10.95 -16.31 -4.28
C PHE A 188 -11.83 -15.08 -4.56
N LEU A 189 -12.91 -15.24 -5.33
CA LEU A 189 -13.87 -14.17 -5.62
C LEU A 189 -14.51 -13.62 -4.35
N LYS A 190 -14.91 -14.50 -3.43
CA LYS A 190 -15.51 -14.11 -2.14
C LYS A 190 -14.54 -13.30 -1.29
N MET A 191 -13.28 -13.73 -1.23
CA MET A 191 -12.23 -13.01 -0.51
C MET A 191 -12.06 -11.59 -1.05
N LEU A 192 -11.93 -11.43 -2.37
CA LEU A 192 -11.81 -10.11 -2.99
C LEU A 192 -13.05 -9.24 -2.77
N LYS A 193 -14.24 -9.79 -2.99
CA LYS A 193 -15.52 -9.09 -2.74
C LYS A 193 -15.59 -8.57 -1.30
N ASN A 194 -15.32 -9.43 -0.32
CA ASN A 194 -15.37 -9.04 1.10
C ASN A 194 -14.36 -7.93 1.38
N TYR A 195 -13.14 -8.07 0.89
CA TYR A 195 -12.11 -7.07 1.08
C TYR A 195 -12.50 -5.70 0.53
N TYR A 196 -13.04 -5.65 -0.69
CA TYR A 196 -13.52 -4.40 -1.27
C TYR A 196 -14.60 -3.72 -0.44
N ILE A 197 -15.54 -4.50 0.09
CA ILE A 197 -16.65 -3.99 0.89
C ILE A 197 -16.15 -3.50 2.26
N GLU A 198 -15.32 -4.30 2.93
CA GLU A 198 -14.78 -4.00 4.26
C GLU A 198 -13.87 -2.76 4.24
N LYS A 199 -13.06 -2.62 3.18
CA LYS A 199 -12.12 -1.50 3.01
C LYS A 199 -12.70 -0.31 2.24
N GLN A 200 -13.98 -0.38 1.87
CA GLN A 200 -14.68 0.67 1.10
C GLN A 200 -13.96 1.07 -0.20
N LEU A 201 -13.37 0.10 -0.91
CA LEU A 201 -12.52 0.33 -2.10
C LEU A 201 -13.28 0.39 -3.42
N ILE A 202 -14.61 0.32 -3.36
CA ILE A 202 -15.50 0.28 -4.52
C ILE A 202 -16.66 1.24 -4.33
N SER A 203 -17.20 1.72 -5.45
CA SER A 203 -18.34 2.64 -5.44
C SER A 203 -19.59 2.02 -4.79
N PRO A 204 -20.48 2.84 -4.19
CA PRO A 204 -21.76 2.36 -3.65
C PRO A 204 -22.59 1.60 -4.69
N LYS A 205 -22.51 2.02 -5.96
CA LYS A 205 -23.17 1.36 -7.08
C LYS A 205 -22.67 -0.08 -7.26
N LEU A 206 -21.35 -0.28 -7.32
CA LEU A 206 -20.77 -1.62 -7.47
C LEU A 206 -21.03 -2.50 -6.24
N LYS A 207 -21.06 -1.91 -5.03
CA LYS A 207 -21.47 -2.62 -3.82
C LYS A 207 -22.91 -3.13 -3.92
N ALA A 208 -23.85 -2.31 -4.37
CA ALA A 208 -25.25 -2.73 -4.59
C ALA A 208 -25.36 -3.82 -5.68
N ASP A 209 -24.55 -3.73 -6.75
CA ASP A 209 -24.51 -4.76 -7.79
C ASP A 209 -24.04 -6.11 -7.23
N PHE A 210 -23.11 -6.14 -6.27
CA PHE A 210 -22.69 -7.38 -5.58
C PHE A 210 -23.76 -8.01 -4.71
N GLU A 211 -24.70 -7.22 -4.17
CA GLU A 211 -25.85 -7.72 -3.40
C GLU A 211 -26.90 -8.32 -4.33
N ARG A 212 -27.03 -7.74 -5.54
CA ARG A 212 -27.99 -8.17 -6.55
C ARG A 212 -27.55 -9.41 -7.34
N TRP A 213 -26.28 -9.47 -7.74
CA TRP A 213 -25.78 -10.47 -8.71
C TRP A 213 -24.56 -11.28 -8.20
N GLY A 214 -24.02 -10.98 -7.02
CA GLY A 214 -22.82 -11.61 -6.48
C GLY A 214 -23.08 -12.67 -5.41
N LYS A 215 -24.12 -13.50 -5.56
CA LYS A 215 -24.46 -14.58 -4.62
C LYS A 215 -23.64 -15.84 -4.86
#